data_AF-A0A929SK17-F1
#
_entry.id   AF-A0A929SK17-F1
#
_cell.length_a   1.000
_cell.length_b   1.000
_cell.length_c   1.000
_cell.angle_alpha   90.00
_cell.angle_beta   90.00
_cell.angle_gamma   90.00
#
_symmetry.space_group_name_H-M   'P 1'
#
loop_
_entity.id
_entity.type
_entity.pdbx_description
1 polymer ?
#
loop_
_entity_poly.entity_id
_entity_poly.type
_entity_poly.pdbx_seq_one_letter_code
_entity_poly.pdbx_strand_id
1 'polypeptide(L)'
;TQPKRKIMGFFGSAIGFSFRYYVEGIVRNGGVKMLSLNGAYPNKENIASRKYPLVAEIYAVYDENNKNENIRILIDWILSPQGQSIIENSGYVPIKG
;
A
#
# COMPACT_ATOMS: atom_id res chain seq x y z
N THR A 1 16.98 41.07 -11.80
CA THR A 1 17.68 39.77 -11.96
C THR A 1 16.65 38.71 -12.30
N GLN A 2 16.77 38.03 -13.45
CA GLN A 2 15.77 37.04 -13.88
C GLN A 2 15.75 35.82 -12.94
N PRO A 3 14.57 35.24 -12.63
CA PRO A 3 14.53 34.02 -11.84
C PRO A 3 15.11 32.89 -12.68
N LYS A 4 16.10 32.18 -12.13
CA LYS A 4 16.62 30.93 -12.69
C LYS A 4 15.46 29.95 -12.83
N ARG A 5 14.84 29.90 -14.01
CA ARG A 5 13.86 28.87 -14.37
C ARG A 5 14.61 27.55 -14.29
N LYS A 6 14.38 26.78 -13.22
CA LYS A 6 15.08 25.52 -12.94
C LYS A 6 15.01 24.64 -14.20
N ILE A 7 16.17 24.22 -14.69
CA ILE A 7 16.35 23.29 -15.83
C ILE A 7 15.44 22.05 -15.72
N MET A 8 15.03 21.69 -14.50
CA MET A 8 14.02 20.68 -14.18
C MET A 8 12.68 20.83 -14.93
N GLY A 9 12.26 22.06 -15.26
CA GLY A 9 11.02 22.29 -16.00
C GLY A 9 11.06 21.82 -17.46
N PHE A 10 12.25 21.50 -17.99
CA PHE A 10 12.45 21.08 -19.38
C PHE A 10 12.52 19.55 -19.54
N PHE A 11 12.92 18.80 -18.50
CA PHE A 11 13.09 17.34 -18.54
C PHE A 11 11.99 16.54 -17.83
N GLY A 12 10.97 17.21 -17.31
CA GLY A 12 9.90 16.57 -16.53
C GLY A 12 10.37 16.07 -15.15
N SER A 13 9.40 15.70 -14.31
CA SER A 13 9.68 15.06 -13.02
C SER A 13 9.84 13.54 -13.20
N ALA A 14 10.63 12.90 -12.33
CA ALA A 14 10.76 11.45 -12.31
C ALA A 14 9.42 10.78 -11.90
N ILE A 15 9.20 9.57 -12.43
CA ILE A 15 8.09 8.69 -12.07
C ILE A 15 8.65 7.35 -11.57
N GLY A 16 7.99 6.75 -10.60
CA GLY A 16 8.36 5.46 -10.02
C GLY A 16 7.18 4.82 -9.30
N PHE A 17 7.41 3.64 -8.73
CA PHE A 17 6.44 2.91 -7.93
C PHE A 17 6.92 2.74 -6.50
N SER A 18 5.98 2.71 -5.56
CA SER A 18 6.22 2.41 -4.14
C SER A 18 4.92 1.93 -3.52
N PHE A 19 4.99 1.26 -2.36
CA PHE A 19 3.77 0.98 -1.61
C PHE A 19 3.21 2.28 -1.00
N ARG A 20 1.88 2.39 -1.01
CA ARG A 20 1.12 3.55 -0.51
C ARG A 20 1.60 4.03 0.86
N TYR A 21 1.86 3.09 1.78
CA TYR A 21 2.32 3.40 3.14
C TYR A 21 3.64 4.19 3.17
N TYR A 22 4.62 3.89 2.31
CA TYR A 22 5.88 4.64 2.28
C TYR A 22 5.66 6.10 1.85
N VAL A 23 4.76 6.32 0.89
CA VAL A 23 4.48 7.67 0.38
C VAL A 23 3.73 8.50 1.43
N GLU A 24 2.73 7.92 2.10
CA GLU A 24 1.93 8.63 3.11
C GLU A 24 2.62 8.76 4.47
N GLY A 25 3.39 7.75 4.88
CA GLY A 25 4.01 7.68 6.21
C GLY A 25 5.40 8.30 6.27
N ILE A 26 6.22 8.12 5.23
CA ILE A 26 7.66 8.43 5.26
C ILE A 26 7.99 9.66 4.39
N VAL A 27 7.40 9.78 3.21
CA VAL A 27 7.70 10.88 2.26
C VAL A 27 6.80 12.11 2.48
N ARG A 28 6.29 12.32 3.70
CA ARG A 28 5.39 13.45 4.04
C ARG A 28 5.92 14.83 3.67
N ASN A 29 7.23 14.96 3.43
CA ASN A 29 7.86 16.17 2.91
C ASN A 29 7.63 16.38 1.40
N GLY A 30 6.35 16.59 1.02
CA GLY A 30 5.87 17.51 -0.02
C GLY A 30 6.28 17.35 -1.49
N GLY A 31 7.20 16.45 -1.83
CA GLY A 31 7.79 16.35 -3.17
C GLY A 31 7.15 15.29 -4.09
N VAL A 32 6.44 14.31 -3.52
CA VAL A 32 5.92 13.16 -4.25
C VAL A 32 4.40 13.24 -4.37
N LYS A 33 3.90 13.07 -5.59
CA LYS A 33 2.47 13.01 -5.90
C LYS A 33 2.12 11.58 -6.28
N MET A 34 1.08 11.03 -5.66
CA MET A 34 0.48 9.78 -6.13
C MET A 34 -0.44 10.07 -7.31
N LEU A 35 -0.37 9.24 -8.35
CA LEU A 35 -1.18 9.39 -9.56
C LEU A 35 -2.45 8.55 -9.46
N SER A 36 -3.55 9.09 -9.99
CA SER A 36 -4.76 8.29 -10.21
C SER A 36 -4.61 7.46 -11.48
N LEU A 37 -5.17 6.25 -11.47
CA LEU A 37 -5.24 5.37 -12.65
C LEU A 37 -6.69 5.12 -12.98
N ASN A 38 -7.09 5.35 -14.24
CA ASN A 38 -8.46 5.17 -14.72
C ASN A 38 -9.52 5.90 -13.85
N GLY A 39 -9.18 7.10 -13.33
CA GLY A 39 -10.06 7.87 -12.45
C GLY A 39 -10.07 7.43 -10.98
N ALA A 40 -9.39 6.35 -10.61
CA ALA A 40 -9.27 5.90 -9.23
C ALA A 40 -7.96 6.42 -8.60
N TYR A 41 -8.08 7.12 -7.46
CA TYR A 41 -6.94 7.52 -6.63
C TYR A 41 -6.53 6.36 -5.69
N PRO A 42 -5.23 6.15 -5.37
CA PRO A 42 -4.77 5.06 -4.48
C PRO A 42 -5.07 5.33 -2.99
N ASN A 43 -6.33 5.50 -2.63
CA ASN A 43 -6.80 5.54 -1.24
C ASN A 43 -7.26 4.14 -0.77
N LYS A 44 -7.46 4.00 0.55
CA LYS A 44 -7.89 2.72 1.16
C LYS A 44 -9.19 2.18 0.52
N GLU A 45 -10.17 3.04 0.27
CA GLU A 45 -11.47 2.66 -0.31
C GLU A 45 -11.35 2.07 -1.72
N ASN A 46 -10.62 2.73 -2.62
CA ASN A 46 -10.42 2.26 -3.99
C ASN A 46 -9.56 1.00 -4.06
N ILE A 47 -8.63 0.83 -3.12
CA ILE A 47 -7.83 -0.39 -2.99
C ILE A 47 -8.72 -1.55 -2.51
N ALA A 48 -9.49 -1.34 -1.44
CA ALA A 48 -10.40 -2.35 -0.89
C ALA A 48 -11.45 -2.80 -1.91
N SER A 49 -12.03 -1.86 -2.65
CA SER A 49 -13.04 -2.13 -3.68
C SER A 49 -12.48 -2.57 -5.04
N ARG A 50 -11.15 -2.74 -5.16
CA ARG A 50 -10.46 -3.08 -6.42
C ARG A 50 -10.67 -2.09 -7.57
N LYS A 51 -11.14 -0.86 -7.29
CA LYS A 51 -11.24 0.22 -8.27
C LYS A 51 -9.88 0.76 -8.69
N TYR A 52 -8.91 0.79 -7.76
CA TYR A 52 -7.52 1.09 -8.10
C TYR A 52 -6.88 -0.18 -8.70
N PRO A 53 -6.34 -0.14 -9.93
CA PRO A 53 -5.93 -1.35 -10.65
C PRO A 53 -4.61 -1.96 -10.19
N LEU A 54 -3.76 -1.20 -9.48
CA LEU A 54 -2.46 -1.68 -9.00
C LEU A 54 -2.53 -2.00 -7.50
N VAL A 55 -2.96 -3.22 -7.19
CA VAL A 55 -3.05 -3.75 -5.82
C VAL A 55 -2.24 -5.03 -5.73
N ALA A 56 -1.40 -5.13 -4.70
CA ALA A 56 -0.70 -6.36 -4.35
C ALA A 56 -1.37 -6.97 -3.11
N GLU A 57 -1.53 -8.29 -3.13
CA GLU A 57 -2.05 -9.06 -2.00
C GLU A 57 -0.89 -9.63 -1.18
N ILE A 58 -1.10 -9.71 0.13
CA ILE A 58 -0.15 -10.32 1.06
C ILE A 58 -0.73 -11.67 1.47
N TYR A 59 0.04 -12.73 1.26
CA TYR A 59 -0.37 -14.10 1.55
C TYR A 59 0.46 -14.70 2.68
N ALA A 60 -0.21 -15.42 3.59
CA ALA A 60 0.46 -16.39 4.44
C ALA A 60 0.52 -17.73 3.69
N VAL A 61 1.72 -18.25 3.47
CA VAL A 61 1.95 -19.51 2.75
C VAL A 61 2.59 -20.51 3.71
N TYR A 62 2.07 -21.73 3.73
CA TYR A 62 2.56 -22.83 4.55
C TYR A 62 2.45 -24.15 3.78
N ASP A 63 3.28 -25.13 4.16
CA ASP A 63 3.25 -26.48 3.60
C ASP A 63 2.01 -27.23 4.09
N GLU A 64 1.22 -27.77 3.16
CA GLU A 64 0.02 -28.55 3.44
C GLU A 64 0.30 -29.82 4.26
N ASN A 65 1.52 -30.36 4.16
CA ASN A 65 1.93 -31.57 4.88
C ASN A 65 2.42 -31.26 6.30
N ASN A 66 2.50 -29.98 6.68
CA ASN A 66 2.96 -29.58 7.99
C ASN A 66 1.88 -29.85 9.05
N LYS A 67 2.20 -30.69 10.04
CA LYS A 67 1.29 -31.12 11.10
C LYS A 67 1.29 -30.22 12.34
N ASN A 68 2.01 -29.09 12.32
CA ASN A 68 2.06 -28.18 13.45
C ASN A 68 0.74 -27.40 13.59
N GLU A 69 -0.03 -27.72 14.63
CA GLU A 69 -1.31 -27.06 14.93
C GLU A 69 -1.21 -25.54 15.11
N ASN A 70 -0.04 -25.03 15.52
CA ASN A 70 0.20 -23.59 15.73
C ASN A 70 0.09 -22.79 14.43
N ILE A 71 0.29 -23.42 13.26
CA ILE A 71 0.10 -22.76 11.96
C ILE A 71 -1.35 -22.29 11.83
N ARG A 72 -2.30 -23.16 12.17
CA ARG A 72 -3.72 -22.82 12.06
C ARG A 72 -4.11 -21.75 13.06
N ILE A 73 -3.63 -21.85 14.30
CA ILE A 73 -3.85 -20.85 15.36
C ILE A 73 -3.35 -19.47 14.90
N LEU A 74 -2.15 -19.41 14.32
CA LEU A 74 -1.58 -18.16 13.83
C LEU A 74 -2.40 -17.57 12.66
N ILE A 75 -2.80 -18.39 11.69
CA ILE A 75 -3.62 -17.95 10.56
C ILE A 75 -4.97 -17.41 11.04
N ASP A 76 -5.65 -18.14 11.92
CA ASP A 76 -6.95 -17.72 12.46
C ASP A 76 -6.81 -16.42 13.29
N TRP A 77 -5.70 -16.23 14.01
CA TRP A 77 -5.39 -14.97 14.70
C TRP A 77 -5.12 -13.81 13.73
N ILE A 78 -4.34 -14.00 12.66
CA ILE A 78 -4.09 -12.98 11.63
C ILE A 78 -5.43 -12.53 11.00
N LEU A 79 -6.36 -13.46 10.79
CA LEU A 79 -7.68 -13.22 10.21
C LEU A 79 -8.74 -12.70 11.21
N SER A 80 -8.40 -12.64 12.49
CA SER A 80 -9.27 -12.12 13.55
C SER A 80 -9.43 -10.60 13.50
N PRO A 81 -10.43 -10.01 14.18
CA PRO A 81 -10.57 -8.55 14.26
C PRO A 81 -9.32 -7.83 14.78
N GLN A 82 -8.62 -8.44 15.74
CA GLN A 82 -7.36 -7.90 16.26
C GLN A 82 -6.27 -7.88 15.17
N GLY A 83 -6.10 -9.00 14.45
CA GLY A 83 -5.12 -9.10 13.36
C GLY A 83 -5.40 -8.09 12.24
N GLN A 84 -6.66 -7.94 11.85
CA GLN A 84 -7.08 -6.98 10.82
C GLN A 84 -6.86 -5.52 11.26
N SER A 85 -7.11 -5.19 12.53
CA SER A 85 -6.82 -3.86 13.07
C SER A 85 -5.31 -3.54 13.04
N ILE A 86 -4.46 -4.52 13.34
CA ILE A 86 -3.00 -4.35 13.26
C ILE A 86 -2.55 -4.11 11.81
N ILE A 87 -3.12 -4.82 10.83
CA ILE A 87 -2.86 -4.61 9.39
C ILE A 87 -3.19 -3.16 9.00
N GLU A 88 -4.34 -2.66 9.42
CA GLU A 88 -4.74 -1.28 9.13
C GLU A 88 -3.81 -0.24 9.78
N ASN A 89 -3.48 -0.43 11.06
CA ASN A 89 -2.58 0.46 11.79
C ASN A 89 -1.15 0.45 11.23
N SER A 90 -0.77 -0.62 10.54
CA SER A 90 0.51 -0.75 9.84
C SER A 90 0.51 -0.12 8.44
N GLY A 91 -0.61 0.49 8.02
CA GLY A 91 -0.72 1.22 6.76
C GLY A 91 -1.22 0.41 5.56
N TYR A 92 -1.63 -0.84 5.77
CA TYR A 92 -2.22 -1.71 4.75
C TYR A 92 -3.75 -1.67 4.78
N VAL A 93 -4.38 -2.31 3.81
CA VAL A 93 -5.84 -2.42 3.72
C VAL A 93 -6.26 -3.81 4.20
N PRO A 94 -7.10 -3.93 5.24
CA PRO A 94 -7.54 -5.23 5.75
C PRO A 94 -8.49 -5.92 4.77
N ILE A 95 -8.58 -7.26 4.86
CA ILE A 95 -9.50 -8.06 4.04
C ILE A 95 -10.94 -8.06 4.58
N LYS A 96 -11.10 -7.70 5.86
CA LYS A 96 -12.38 -7.56 6.56
C LYS A 96 -12.36 -6.21 7.27
N GLY A 97 -13.31 -5.35 6.93
CA GLY A 97 -13.57 -4.08 7.61
C GLY A 97 -14.76 -4.20 8.54
#